data_AF-V9FPX7-F1
#
_entry.id   AF-V9FPX7-F1
#
_cell.length_a   1.000
_cell.length_b   1.000
_cell.length_c   1.000
_cell.angle_alpha   90.00
_cell.angle_beta   90.00
_cell.angle_gamma   90.00
#
_symmetry.space_group_name_H-M   'P 1'
#
loop_
_entity.id
_entity.type
_entity.pdbx_description
1 polymer ?
#
loop_
_entity_poly.entity_id
_entity_poly.type
_entity_poly.pdbx_seq_one_letter_code
_entity_poly.pdbx_strand_id
1 'polypeptide(L)'
;MRKRSYVRQKQQILQEFVTKAEEYRLNKWLTNGETTYDVWTKLKLEDIPIDELNQSPAFKTYVKYAQQFDDDAYRNWRAYDLPQMVGNSEKEMSVKLWLWAEHKRPDEYVRMALGLER
;
A
#
# COMPACT_ATOMS: atom_id res chain seq x y z
N MET A 1 10.39 6.57 40.37
CA MET A 1 9.38 6.81 39.30
C MET A 1 9.93 7.48 38.02
N ARG A 2 11.02 8.26 38.03
CA ARG A 2 11.58 8.95 36.83
C ARG A 2 12.08 8.04 35.67
N LYS A 3 12.66 6.86 35.96
CA LYS A 3 13.20 5.96 34.91
C LYS A 3 12.14 5.39 33.95
N ARG A 4 10.92 5.09 34.44
CA ARG A 4 9.81 4.58 33.60
C ARG A 4 9.26 5.65 32.64
N SER A 5 9.27 6.92 33.06
CA SER A 5 8.84 8.06 32.22
C SER A 5 9.80 8.29 31.05
N TYR A 6 11.11 8.20 31.30
CA TYR A 6 12.14 8.41 30.28
C TYR A 6 12.15 7.30 29.20
N VAL A 7 11.97 6.03 29.61
CA VAL A 7 11.88 4.91 28.66
C VAL A 7 10.65 5.04 27.76
N ARG A 8 9.49 5.44 28.30
CA ARG A 8 8.28 5.69 27.50
C ARG A 8 8.49 6.83 26.48
N GLN A 9 9.09 7.94 26.91
CA GLN A 9 9.36 9.07 26.02
C GLN A 9 10.33 8.69 24.88
N LYS A 10 11.40 7.93 25.20
CA LYS A 10 12.33 7.43 24.18
C LYS A 10 11.64 6.47 23.19
N GLN A 11 10.76 5.59 23.68
CA GLN A 11 10.00 4.69 22.81
C GLN A 11 9.08 5.48 21.89
N GLN A 12 8.40 6.51 22.40
CA GLN A 12 7.52 7.36 21.59
C GLN A 12 8.29 8.07 20.47
N ILE A 13 9.43 8.70 20.77
CA ILE A 13 10.27 9.36 19.77
C ILE A 13 10.74 8.37 18.69
N LEU A 14 11.10 7.14 19.08
CA LEU A 14 11.50 6.12 18.13
C LEU A 14 10.33 5.71 17.21
N GLN A 15 9.12 5.56 17.75
CA GLN A 15 7.94 5.26 16.94
C GLN A 15 7.61 6.39 15.96
N GLU A 16 7.69 7.65 16.40
CA GLU A 16 7.48 8.82 15.54
C GLU A 16 8.51 8.87 14.41
N PHE A 17 9.78 8.58 14.70
CA PHE A 17 10.83 8.54 13.69
C PHE A 17 10.60 7.42 12.66
N VAL A 18 10.25 6.20 13.12
CA VAL A 18 9.96 5.07 12.24
C VAL A 18 8.75 5.38 11.35
N THR A 19 7.71 5.99 11.90
CA THR A 19 6.50 6.38 11.15
C THR A 19 6.84 7.39 10.05
N LYS A 20 7.58 8.47 10.39
CA LYS A 20 8.00 9.47 9.40
C LYS A 20 8.89 8.87 8.31
N ALA A 21 9.85 8.03 8.70
CA ALA A 21 10.73 7.37 7.73
C ALA A 21 9.94 6.50 6.74
N GLU A 22 8.90 5.82 7.23
CA GLU A 22 7.99 5.06 6.38
C GLU A 22 7.18 5.96 5.44
N GLU A 23 6.56 7.03 5.94
CA GLU A 23 5.83 8.02 5.13
C GLU A 23 6.72 8.63 4.03
N TYR A 24 7.95 9.02 4.37
CA TYR A 24 8.91 9.53 3.39
C TYR A 24 9.21 8.52 2.28
N ARG A 25 9.33 7.23 2.63
CA ARG A 25 9.56 6.17 1.64
C ARG A 25 8.34 6.00 0.74
N LEU A 26 7.12 5.95 1.30
CA LEU A 26 5.89 5.80 0.52
C LEU A 26 5.68 6.98 -0.43
N ASN A 27 5.83 8.19 0.09
CA ASN A 27 5.72 9.42 -0.71
C ASN A 27 6.78 9.44 -1.82
N LYS A 28 8.02 9.00 -1.54
CA LYS A 28 9.05 8.92 -2.57
C LYS A 28 8.67 7.98 -3.72
N TRP A 29 8.09 6.81 -3.42
CA TRP A 29 7.61 5.90 -4.46
C TRP A 29 6.49 6.52 -5.29
N LEU A 30 5.52 7.19 -4.66
CA LEU A 30 4.47 7.93 -5.38
C LEU A 30 5.05 9.04 -6.26
N THR A 31 5.96 9.86 -5.72
CA THR A 31 6.55 10.98 -6.47
C THR A 31 7.38 10.50 -7.66
N ASN A 32 7.97 9.31 -7.56
CA ASN A 32 8.70 8.66 -8.64
C ASN A 32 7.79 7.99 -9.68
N GLY A 33 6.47 7.99 -9.47
CA GLY A 33 5.51 7.34 -10.36
C GLY A 33 5.57 5.81 -10.32
N GLU A 34 6.05 5.21 -9.23
CA GLU A 34 6.04 3.76 -9.08
C GLU A 34 4.61 3.26 -9.02
N THR A 35 4.33 2.14 -9.67
CA THR A 35 3.03 1.47 -9.57
C THR A 35 2.98 0.58 -8.32
N THR A 36 1.79 0.11 -7.96
CA THR A 36 1.67 -0.94 -6.93
C THR A 36 2.50 -2.17 -7.28
N TYR A 37 2.51 -2.59 -8.54
CA TYR A 37 3.31 -3.73 -9.01
C TYR A 37 4.83 -3.51 -8.92
N ASP A 38 5.31 -2.31 -9.20
CA ASP A 38 6.74 -1.98 -9.03
C ASP A 38 7.17 -2.13 -7.57
N VAL A 39 6.33 -1.66 -6.64
CA VAL A 39 6.59 -1.79 -5.20
C VAL A 39 6.44 -3.24 -4.74
N TRP A 40 5.46 -3.99 -5.25
CA TRP A 40 5.32 -5.43 -4.99
C TRP A 40 6.61 -6.19 -5.35
N THR A 41 7.12 -5.93 -6.56
CA THR A 41 8.35 -6.54 -7.08
C THR A 41 9.57 -6.09 -6.28
N LYS A 42 9.69 -4.80 -5.98
CA LYS A 42 10.79 -4.23 -5.20
C LYS A 42 10.89 -4.82 -3.79
N LEU A 43 9.74 -5.13 -3.19
CA LEU A 43 9.64 -5.75 -1.87
C LEU A 43 9.74 -7.27 -1.91
N LYS A 44 9.88 -7.86 -3.11
CA LYS A 44 10.03 -9.31 -3.34
C LYS A 44 8.89 -10.13 -2.73
N LEU A 45 7.68 -9.59 -2.81
CA LEU A 45 6.50 -10.24 -2.22
C LEU A 45 6.04 -11.45 -3.02
N GLU A 46 6.43 -11.53 -4.30
CA GLU A 46 6.17 -12.71 -5.13
C GLU A 46 6.87 -13.96 -4.58
N ASP A 47 8.04 -13.80 -3.96
CA ASP A 47 8.85 -14.90 -3.42
C ASP A 47 8.28 -15.44 -2.09
N ILE A 48 7.32 -14.74 -1.48
CA ILE A 48 6.73 -15.12 -0.18
C ILE A 48 5.46 -15.96 -0.42
N PRO A 49 5.29 -17.10 0.27
CA PRO A 49 4.03 -17.86 0.26
C PRO A 49 2.84 -17.00 0.68
N ILE A 50 1.68 -17.17 0.04
CA ILE A 50 0.52 -16.29 0.25
C ILE A 50 -0.01 -16.35 1.70
N ASP A 51 0.08 -17.51 2.34
CA ASP A 51 -0.29 -17.77 3.73
C ASP A 51 0.70 -17.15 4.74
N GLU A 52 1.92 -16.83 4.30
CA GLU A 52 2.95 -16.18 5.12
C GLU A 52 3.02 -14.66 4.92
N LEU A 53 2.41 -14.11 3.86
CA LEU A 53 2.47 -12.68 3.53
C LEU A 53 2.10 -11.78 4.70
N ASN A 54 1.03 -12.08 5.44
CA ASN A 54 0.57 -11.26 6.56
C ASN A 54 1.59 -11.14 7.71
N GLN A 55 2.54 -12.07 7.79
CA GLN A 55 3.61 -12.06 8.79
C GLN A 55 4.79 -11.16 8.35
N SER A 56 4.90 -10.87 7.05
CA SER A 56 5.98 -10.08 6.47
C SER A 56 5.85 -8.58 6.79
N PRO A 57 6.87 -7.95 7.40
CA PRO A 57 6.91 -6.49 7.53
C PRO A 57 6.92 -5.77 6.17
N ALA A 58 7.47 -6.40 5.13
CA ALA A 58 7.46 -5.86 3.77
C ALA A 58 6.05 -5.86 3.20
N PHE A 59 5.25 -6.89 3.48
CA PHE A 59 3.84 -6.90 3.07
C PHE A 59 3.02 -5.80 3.75
N LYS A 60 3.25 -5.55 5.05
CA LYS A 60 2.60 -4.42 5.76
C LYS A 60 2.96 -3.06 5.14
N THR A 61 4.19 -2.90 4.69
CA THR A 61 4.61 -1.71 3.93
C THR A 61 3.84 -1.61 2.62
N TYR A 62 3.76 -2.71 1.86
CA TYR A 62 3.04 -2.73 0.58
C TYR A 62 1.57 -2.38 0.74
N VAL A 63 0.89 -2.94 1.75
CA VAL A 63 -0.52 -2.64 2.02
C VAL A 63 -0.74 -1.13 2.22
N LYS A 64 0.09 -0.47 3.03
CA LYS A 64 0.01 0.99 3.22
C LYS A 64 0.22 1.75 1.92
N TYR A 65 1.21 1.34 1.12
CA TYR A 65 1.48 1.95 -0.17
C TYR A 65 0.31 1.80 -1.14
N ALA A 66 -0.19 0.56 -1.30
CA ALA A 66 -1.28 0.24 -2.20
C ALA A 66 -2.58 0.96 -1.82
N GLN A 67 -2.86 1.09 -0.51
CA GLN A 67 -3.97 1.90 0.00
C GLN A 67 -3.83 3.37 -0.36
N GLN A 68 -2.64 3.97 -0.14
CA GLN A 68 -2.40 5.37 -0.48
C GLN A 68 -2.53 5.63 -1.99
N PHE A 69 -1.95 4.74 -2.81
CA PHE A 69 -2.05 4.80 -4.27
C PHE A 69 -3.51 4.70 -4.75
N ASP A 70 -4.26 3.74 -4.18
CA ASP A 70 -5.67 3.52 -4.46
C ASP A 70 -6.56 4.70 -4.03
N ASP A 71 -6.33 5.28 -2.86
CA ASP A 71 -7.04 6.46 -2.37
C ASP A 71 -6.85 7.67 -3.28
N ASP A 72 -5.62 7.90 -3.74
CA ASP A 72 -5.31 9.01 -4.64
C ASP A 72 -5.93 8.80 -6.02
N ALA A 73 -5.89 7.58 -6.56
CA ALA A 73 -6.58 7.21 -7.80
C ALA A 73 -8.11 7.35 -7.68
N TYR A 74 -8.68 6.85 -6.58
CA TYR A 74 -10.11 6.90 -6.31
C TYR A 74 -10.64 8.33 -6.11
N ARG A 75 -9.84 9.28 -5.63
CA ARG A 75 -10.34 10.64 -5.35
C ARG A 75 -10.92 11.34 -6.58
N ASN A 76 -10.37 11.09 -7.77
CA ASN A 76 -10.76 11.77 -9.01
C ASN A 76 -11.00 10.81 -10.20
N TRP A 77 -11.26 9.53 -9.93
CA TRP A 77 -11.40 8.50 -10.96
C TRP A 77 -12.48 8.76 -12.02
N ARG A 78 -13.49 9.59 -11.72
CA ARG A 78 -14.53 9.99 -12.69
C ARG A 78 -14.13 11.18 -13.57
N ALA A 79 -13.04 11.86 -13.25
CA ALA A 79 -12.58 13.04 -13.96
C ALA A 79 -11.36 12.77 -14.85
N TYR A 80 -10.59 11.72 -14.56
CA TYR A 80 -9.34 11.39 -15.24
C TYR A 80 -9.20 9.88 -15.42
N ASP A 81 -8.39 9.50 -16.42
CA ASP A 81 -7.96 8.12 -16.61
C ASP A 81 -7.27 7.61 -15.34
N LEU A 82 -7.62 6.39 -14.93
CA LEU A 82 -6.95 5.72 -13.84
C LEU A 82 -5.49 5.45 -14.21
N PRO A 83 -4.55 5.60 -13.25
CA PRO A 83 -3.19 5.11 -13.46
C PRO A 83 -3.22 3.59 -13.66
N GLN A 84 -2.08 3.00 -14.05
CA GLN A 84 -1.98 1.55 -14.12
C GLN A 84 -2.21 0.93 -12.74
N MET A 85 -3.43 0.44 -12.51
CA MET A 85 -3.80 -0.18 -11.25
C MET A 85 -3.33 -1.62 -11.18
N VAL A 86 -3.17 -2.32 -12.31
CA VAL A 86 -2.93 -3.77 -12.35
C VAL A 86 -1.55 -4.08 -12.90
N GLY A 87 -0.84 -4.97 -12.20
CA GLY A 87 0.43 -5.56 -12.64
C GLY A 87 0.30 -6.98 -13.17
N ASN A 88 1.44 -7.61 -13.41
CA ASN A 88 1.56 -8.96 -13.96
C ASN A 88 1.73 -10.04 -12.87
N SER A 89 1.01 -9.92 -11.75
CA SER A 89 1.01 -10.93 -10.68
C SER A 89 -0.40 -11.26 -10.23
N GLU A 90 -0.78 -12.55 -10.35
CA GLU A 90 -2.06 -13.06 -9.83
C GLU A 90 -2.14 -12.96 -8.30
N LYS A 91 -0.99 -13.13 -7.63
CA LYS A 91 -0.88 -13.01 -6.17
C LYS A 91 -1.13 -11.58 -5.73
N GLU A 92 -0.48 -10.62 -6.39
CA GLU A 92 -0.73 -9.20 -6.15
C GLU A 92 -2.20 -8.84 -6.43
N MET A 93 -2.74 -9.30 -7.56
CA MET A 93 -4.14 -9.07 -7.93
C MET A 93 -5.10 -9.53 -6.83
N SER A 94 -4.88 -10.72 -6.27
CA SER A 94 -5.71 -11.26 -5.19
C SER A 94 -5.69 -10.36 -3.95
N VAL A 95 -4.52 -9.81 -3.59
CA VAL A 95 -4.39 -8.85 -2.48
C VAL A 95 -5.10 -7.54 -2.80
N LYS A 96 -4.98 -7.03 -4.03
CA LYS A 96 -5.64 -5.77 -4.43
C LYS A 96 -7.16 -5.90 -4.43
N LEU A 97 -7.69 -7.02 -4.91
CA LEU A 97 -9.13 -7.33 -4.82
C LEU A 97 -9.60 -7.35 -3.36
N TRP A 98 -8.84 -7.97 -2.46
CA TRP A 98 -9.13 -7.94 -1.03
C TRP A 98 -9.10 -6.50 -0.47
N LEU A 99 -8.11 -5.69 -0.82
CA LEU A 99 -8.02 -4.30 -0.38
C LEU A 99 -9.22 -3.46 -0.85
N TRP A 100 -9.60 -3.58 -2.12
CA TRP A 100 -10.77 -2.88 -2.66
C TRP A 100 -12.07 -3.31 -1.98
N ALA A 101 -12.23 -4.61 -1.69
CA ALA A 101 -13.37 -5.12 -0.95
C ALA A 101 -13.41 -4.58 0.49
N GLU A 102 -12.27 -4.57 1.19
CA GLU A 102 -12.13 -4.03 2.55
C GLU A 102 -12.48 -2.54 2.62
N HIS A 103 -12.05 -1.76 1.62
CA HIS A 103 -12.33 -0.32 1.51
C HIS A 103 -13.71 -0.03 0.92
N LYS A 104 -14.48 -1.06 0.60
CA LYS A 104 -15.83 -0.96 -0.01
C LYS A 104 -15.82 -0.11 -1.27
N ARG A 105 -14.79 -0.29 -2.12
CA ARG A 105 -14.71 0.42 -3.39
C ARG A 105 -15.91 0.05 -4.26
N PRO A 106 -16.51 1.02 -4.98
CA PRO A 106 -17.63 0.76 -5.88
C PRO A 106 -17.23 -0.24 -6.96
N ASP A 107 -18.18 -1.10 -7.36
CA ASP A 107 -17.98 -2.08 -8.42
C ASP A 107 -17.56 -1.44 -9.76
N GLU A 108 -18.17 -0.30 -10.10
CA GLU A 108 -17.80 0.52 -11.27
C GLU A 108 -16.32 0.94 -11.22
N TYR A 109 -15.81 1.36 -10.06
CA TYR A 109 -14.40 1.73 -9.89
C TYR A 109 -13.48 0.53 -10.07
N VAL A 110 -13.84 -0.61 -9.48
CA VAL A 110 -13.04 -1.83 -9.57
C VAL A 110 -13.00 -2.34 -11.01
N ARG A 111 -14.12 -2.28 -11.76
CA ARG A 111 -14.15 -2.64 -13.18
C ARG A 111 -13.25 -1.75 -14.04
N MET A 112 -13.27 -0.44 -13.84
CA MET A 112 -12.35 0.48 -14.52
C MET A 112 -10.88 0.22 -14.13
N ALA A 113 -10.61 0.01 -12.84
CA ALA A 113 -9.25 -0.29 -12.35
C ALA A 113 -8.71 -1.61 -12.93
N LEU A 114 -9.58 -2.59 -13.18
CA LEU A 114 -9.25 -3.84 -13.85
C LEU A 114 -9.14 -3.73 -15.38
N GLY A 115 -9.44 -2.55 -15.96
CA GLY A 115 -9.47 -2.34 -17.41
C GLY A 115 -10.63 -3.05 -18.11
N LEU A 116 -11.67 -3.44 -17.37
CA LEU A 116 -12.86 -4.11 -17.90
C LEU A 116 -13.85 -3.10 -18.50
N GLU A 117 -13.73 -1.82 -18.13
CA GLU A 117 -14.56 -0.71 -18.61
C GLU A 117 -13.68 0.51 -18.90
N ARG A 118 -14.11 1.33 -19.88
CA ARG A 118 -13.46 2.58 -20.28
C ARG A 118 -14.39 3.75 -20.05
#